data_AF-A0A1G7V1W4-F1
#
_entry.id   AF-A0A1G7V1W4-F1
#
_cell.length_a   1.000
_cell.length_b   1.000
_cell.length_c   1.000
_cell.angle_alpha   90.00
_cell.angle_beta   90.00
_cell.angle_gamma   90.00
#
_symmetry.space_group_name_H-M   'P 1'
#
loop_
_entity.id
_entity.type
_entity.pdbx_description
1 polymer ?
#
loop_
_entity_poly.entity_id
_entity_poly.type
_entity_poly.pdbx_seq_one_letter_code
_entity_poly.pdbx_strand_id
1 'polypeptide(L)' 'MMTNFLYRTIHFYYDGFRHMTVGRTLWAVIIVKLIIIFLVLKVFFFPNYISEHSDAGSEPDFVASELIDRAGAP' A
#
# COMPACT_ATOMS: atom_id res chain seq x y z
N MET A 1 -14.47 -34.19 9.70
CA MET A 1 -13.66 -35.07 8.84
C MET A 1 -12.85 -34.34 7.76
N MET A 2 -13.30 -33.20 7.19
CA MET A 2 -12.61 -32.52 6.07
C MET A 2 -11.37 -31.66 6.46
N THR A 3 -11.28 -31.24 7.72
CA THR A 3 -10.22 -30.32 8.21
C THR A 3 -8.82 -30.90 8.13
N ASN A 4 -8.68 -32.22 8.31
CA ASN A 4 -7.38 -32.90 8.31
C ASN A 4 -6.71 -32.92 6.94
N PHE A 5 -7.49 -32.92 5.86
CA PHE A 5 -6.93 -32.92 4.50
C PHE A 5 -6.33 -31.56 4.15
N LEU A 6 -7.06 -30.49 4.45
CA LEU A 6 -6.60 -29.12 4.22
C LEU A 6 -5.37 -28.80 5.08
N TYR A 7 -5.39 -29.20 6.36
CA TYR A 7 -4.26 -29.04 7.27
C TYR A 7 -3.01 -29.76 6.77
N ARG A 8 -3.14 -31.00 6.27
CA ARG A 8 -2.01 -31.77 5.75
C ARG A 8 -1.44 -31.18 4.46
N THR A 9 -2.29 -30.69 3.57
CA THR A 9 -1.84 -30.01 2.35
C THR A 9 -1.11 -28.70 2.65
N ILE A 10 -1.61 -27.91 3.60
CA ILE A 10 -0.94 -26.67 4.04
C ILE A 10 0.38 -27.00 4.73
N HIS A 11 0.42 -28.00 5.61
CA HIS A 11 1.65 -28.41 6.28
C HIS A 11 2.70 -28.88 5.28
N PHE A 12 2.35 -29.71 4.29
CA PHE A 12 3.29 -30.16 3.26
C PHE A 12 3.81 -29.01 2.40
N TYR A 13 2.95 -28.06 2.01
CA TYR A 13 3.37 -26.88 1.27
C TYR A 13 4.31 -26.00 2.09
N TYR A 14 3.96 -25.73 3.35
CA TYR A 14 4.79 -24.93 4.26
C TYR A 14 6.14 -25.60 4.54
N ASP A 15 6.13 -26.90 4.79
CA ASP A 15 7.32 -27.70 5.09
C ASP A 15 8.24 -27.79 3.86
N GLY A 16 7.70 -28.16 2.69
CA GLY A 16 8.43 -28.16 1.43
C GLY A 16 8.97 -26.78 1.05
N PHE A 17 8.17 -25.72 1.19
CA PHE A 17 8.58 -24.35 0.92
C PHE A 17 9.70 -23.87 1.85
N ARG A 18 9.66 -24.25 3.14
CA ARG A 18 10.69 -23.90 4.11
C ARG A 18 11.99 -24.70 3.92
N HIS A 19 11.90 -25.97 3.53
CA HIS A 19 13.05 -26.83 3.25
C HIS A 19 13.74 -26.52 1.91
N MET A 20 13.07 -25.82 0.99
CA MET A 20 13.64 -25.41 -0.29
C MET A 20 14.39 -24.07 -0.17
N THR A 21 15.69 -24.09 -0.43
CA THR A 21 16.52 -22.88 -0.55
C THR A 21 16.08 -21.99 -1.72
N VAL A 22 15.70 -22.59 -2.84
CA VAL A 22 15.22 -21.87 -4.04
C VAL A 22 13.91 -21.12 -3.76
N GLY A 23 12.94 -21.75 -3.10
CA GLY A 23 11.65 -21.14 -2.76
C GLY A 23 11.80 -19.94 -1.83
N ARG A 24 12.65 -20.06 -0.81
CA ARG A 24 12.99 -18.97 0.11
C ARG A 24 13.65 -17.80 -0.60
N THR A 25 14.62 -18.07 -1.47
CA THR A 25 15.29 -17.01 -2.25
C THR A 25 14.31 -16.32 -3.19
N LEU A 26 13.46 -17.06 -3.88
CA LEU A 26 12.49 -16.50 -4.82
C LEU A 26 11.45 -15.62 -4.11
N TRP A 27 10.96 -16.06 -2.96
CA TRP A 27 10.05 -15.26 -2.13
C TRP A 27 10.74 -14.01 -1.56
N ALA A 28 11.99 -14.12 -1.14
CA ALA A 28 12.78 -12.95 -0.73
C ALA A 28 12.93 -11.95 -1.88
N VAL A 29 13.18 -12.41 -3.12
CA VAL A 29 13.23 -11.55 -4.31
C VAL A 29 11.89 -10.86 -4.56
N ILE A 30 10.77 -11.57 -4.41
CA ILE A 30 9.42 -10.98 -4.54
C ILE A 30 9.22 -9.88 -3.50
N ILE A 31 9.54 -10.13 -2.23
CA ILE A 31 9.41 -9.14 -1.15
C ILE A 31 10.27 -7.92 -1.43
N VAL A 32 11.54 -8.12 -1.80
CA VAL A 32 12.45 -7.02 -2.13
C VAL A 32 11.89 -6.21 -3.29
N LYS A 33 11.37 -6.86 -4.34
CA LYS A 33 10.70 -6.16 -5.45
C LYS A 33 9.49 -5.36 -4.96
N LEU A 34 8.63 -5.93 -4.12
CA LEU A 34 7.46 -5.23 -3.60
C LEU A 34 7.85 -4.00 -2.77
N ILE A 35 8.89 -4.12 -1.93
CA ILE A 35 9.44 -2.99 -1.18
C ILE A 35 10.00 -1.92 -2.13
N ILE A 36 10.80 -2.31 -3.13
CA ILE A 36 11.38 -1.38 -4.10
C ILE A 36 10.28 -0.68 -4.90
N ILE A 37 9.29 -1.42 -5.41
CA ILE A 37 8.17 -0.85 -6.15
C ILE A 37 7.38 0.10 -5.26
N PHE A 38 7.06 -0.30 -4.02
CA PHE A 38 6.36 0.57 -3.08
C PHE A 38 7.19 1.82 -2.75
N LEU A 39 8.50 1.69 -2.55
CA LEU A 39 9.38 2.82 -2.23
C LEU A 39 9.56 3.76 -3.42
N VAL A 40 9.78 3.23 -4.63
CA VAL A 40 9.88 4.02 -5.88
C VAL A 40 8.56 4.69 -6.17
N LEU A 41 7.44 3.96 -6.17
CA LEU A 41 6.13 4.57 -6.34
C LEU A 41 5.87 5.59 -5.23
N LYS A 42 6.23 5.32 -3.98
CA LYS A 42 6.10 6.28 -2.88
C LYS A 42 6.92 7.55 -3.14
N VAL A 43 8.19 7.41 -3.48
CA VAL A 43 9.13 8.53 -3.65
C VAL A 43 8.96 9.24 -4.99
N PHE A 44 8.32 8.66 -6.01
CA PHE A 44 8.03 9.31 -7.29
C PHE A 44 6.57 9.78 -7.45
N PHE A 45 5.59 9.08 -6.88
CA PHE A 45 4.18 9.52 -6.91
C PHE A 45 3.84 10.45 -5.75
N PHE A 46 4.46 10.29 -4.57
CA PHE A 46 4.22 11.17 -3.42
C PHE A 46 5.18 12.36 -3.21
N PRO A 47 6.30 12.58 -3.91
CA PRO A 47 7.06 13.81 -3.75
C PRO A 47 6.21 14.97 -4.30
N ASN A 48 5.59 14.81 -5.48
CA ASN A 48 4.70 15.79 -6.09
C ASN A 48 3.30 15.73 -5.51
N TYR A 49 2.75 14.55 -5.18
CA TYR A 49 1.42 14.52 -4.52
C TYR A 49 1.43 15.12 -3.11
N ILE A 50 2.54 15.01 -2.37
CA ILE A 50 2.65 15.70 -1.07
C ILE A 50 3.15 17.12 -1.30
N SER A 51 4.19 17.42 -2.07
CA SER A 51 4.68 18.81 -2.20
C SER A 51 3.71 19.75 -2.91
N GLU A 52 2.86 19.23 -3.81
CA GLU A 52 1.86 20.02 -4.55
C GLU A 52 0.52 20.13 -3.79
N HIS A 53 0.32 19.33 -2.73
CA HIS A 53 -0.81 19.45 -1.79
C HIS A 53 -0.38 19.77 -0.34
N SER A 54 0.92 20.04 -0.10
CA SER A 54 1.47 20.41 1.20
C SER A 54 2.02 21.83 1.21
N ASP A 55 1.62 22.68 0.27
CA ASP A 55 1.37 24.07 0.62
C ASP A 55 0.09 24.11 1.45
N ALA A 56 0.33 24.02 2.76
CA ALA A 56 -0.43 24.63 3.83
C ALA A 56 -1.96 24.58 3.71
N GLY A 57 -2.61 23.53 4.24
CA GLY A 57 -3.75 23.66 5.16
C GLY A 57 -4.87 24.67 4.87
N SER A 58 -5.09 25.11 3.63
CA SER A 58 -6.01 26.21 3.27
C SER A 58 -6.97 25.81 2.15
N GLU A 59 -6.96 24.56 1.71
CA GLU A 59 -7.98 24.05 0.79
C GLU A 59 -9.36 23.96 1.46
N PRO A 60 -9.49 23.51 2.74
CA PRO A 60 -10.78 23.55 3.43
C PRO A 60 -11.25 24.98 3.70
N ASP A 61 -10.35 25.89 4.08
CA ASP A 61 -10.69 27.28 4.39
C ASP A 61 -11.06 28.08 3.14
N PHE A 62 -10.41 27.83 2.00
CA PHE A 62 -10.76 28.47 0.73
C PHE A 62 -12.10 27.97 0.17
N VAL A 63 -12.38 26.67 0.28
CA VAL A 63 -13.69 26.11 -0.11
C VAL A 63 -14.79 26.57 0.86
N ALA A 64 -14.50 26.65 2.16
CA ALA A 64 -15.44 27.19 3.14
C ALA A 64 -15.75 28.68 2.88
N SER A 65 -14.73 29.50 2.57
CA SER A 65 -14.95 30.91 2.24
C SER A 65 -15.74 31.09 0.95
N GLU A 66 -15.46 30.32 -0.09
CA GLU A 66 -16.19 30.40 -1.37
C GLU A 66 -17.65 29.92 -1.24
N LEU A 67 -17.91 28.91 -0.39
CA LEU A 67 -19.26 28.45 -0.09
C LEU A 67 -20.05 29.46 0.75
N ILE A 68 -19.40 30.15 1.71
CA ILE A 68 -20.02 31.21 2.50
C ILE A 68 -20.31 32.45 1.64
N ASP A 69 -19.40 32.85 0.74
CA ASP A 69 -19.59 34.00 -0.17
C ASP A 69 -20.72 33.74 -1.18
N ARG A 70 -20.86 32.50 -1.69
CA ARG A 70 -21.96 32.12 -2.57
C ARG A 70 -23.27 31.86 -1.85
N ALA A 71 -23.23 31.39 -0.60
CA ALA A 71 -24.43 31.20 0.22
C ALA A 71 -24.90 32.50 0.90
N GLY A 72 -24.06 33.54 0.90
CA GLY A 72 -24.26 34.79 1.63
C GLY A 72 -24.51 36.04 0.77
N ALA A 73 -24.91 35.90 -0.49
CA ALA A 73 -25.47 37.03 -1.25
C ALA A 73 -27.02 37.02 -1.17
N PRO A 74 -27.70 38.18 -1.05
CA PRO A 74 -29.14 38.31 -1.28
C PRO A 74 -29.54 37.89 -2.71
#